data_AF-A0A178ZJT6-F1
#
_entry.id   AF-A0A178ZJT6-F1
#
_cell.length_a   1.000
_cell.length_b   1.000
_cell.length_c   1.000
_cell.angle_alpha   90.00
_cell.angle_beta   90.00
_cell.angle_gamma   90.00
#
_symmetry.space_group_name_H-M   'P 1'
#
loop_
_entity.id
_entity.type
_entity.pdbx_description
1 polymer ?
#
loop_
_entity_poly.entity_id
_entity_poly.type
_entity_poly.pdbx_seq_one_letter_code
_entity_poly.pdbx_strand_id
1 'polypeptide(L)'
;MPLPVRTLCLCLMVFLLFNTLAYAAQEGDAEADPVCSSEGTKEQGCSIKGNSDYYGFGVRVGIYTQWMTSWVANNFLCEEIIGSLETNSIFLLALFSTVFFYSLQEDKIRVVDVLVIHQLCIGFLFSIMSLWGYRTMYYKTEGPGGRRHFGGFGTHFRLILMSMITLYGVWFWAKGIDVLSPCDRRKDCGGLKTFFLGPMRVESWVTRGINLAIAIVSALYYAVMAIVAGIAGIVYVARKWSRKADNWELIEHPDADVSLNKRELTVWYICLSCFNLFWIVFAMLSIEFTLNLNHMGNVLVSSATAGAGQLIPLAIGVISLVRVLYVLAQKHVSWLRKKDDDDDCCNPSSGEGADTAIGGLGLNPYPSAFKMGSAGDQDQIAVFGTLNRPQTLPAVSARGGRQERRSLAHRVLLAWLPWLNMFEWSKESLSPKAIRETMIFANNNTKEKDTEAGFEVMGVKRIHSGMQDVRQRMGHNRDESTTTDDSSTAALLRSPPQLLSGQKGLMAPTGADGVEMADRRQSMMDSSIYDGDGYDGYPRQR
;
A
#
# COMPACT_ATOMS: atom_id res chain seq x y z
N MET A 1 -8.18 20.68 28.86
CA MET A 1 -9.31 20.60 27.90
C MET A 1 -9.76 19.15 27.85
N PRO A 2 -11.06 18.85 28.10
CA PRO A 2 -11.55 17.46 28.06
C PRO A 2 -11.46 16.93 26.62
N LEU A 3 -10.91 15.72 26.45
CA LEU A 3 -10.99 15.02 25.16
C LEU A 3 -12.47 14.83 24.81
N PRO A 4 -12.87 15.04 23.55
CA PRO A 4 -14.25 14.82 23.14
C PRO A 4 -14.66 13.36 23.43
N VAL A 5 -15.81 13.18 24.08
CA VAL A 5 -16.35 11.89 24.54
C VAL A 5 -16.28 10.80 23.46
N ARG A 6 -16.46 11.17 22.19
CA ARG A 6 -16.37 10.26 21.04
C ARG A 6 -14.98 9.65 20.85
N THR A 7 -13.91 10.41 21.05
CA THR A 7 -12.53 9.91 20.95
C THR A 7 -12.21 9.00 22.13
N LEU A 8 -12.68 9.35 23.33
CA LEU A 8 -12.54 8.49 24.51
C LEU A 8 -13.26 7.15 24.31
N CYS A 9 -14.46 7.18 23.74
CA CYS A 9 -15.28 6.00 23.47
C CYS A 9 -14.64 5.09 22.41
N LEU A 10 -14.06 5.66 21.34
CA LEU A 10 -13.31 4.90 20.34
C LEU A 10 -12.06 4.24 20.94
N CYS A 11 -11.27 4.98 21.74
CA CYS A 11 -10.10 4.42 22.43
C CYS A 11 -10.50 3.32 23.42
N LEU A 12 -11.61 3.49 24.14
CA LEU A 12 -12.15 2.48 25.05
C LEU A 12 -12.57 1.22 24.28
N MET A 13 -13.27 1.37 23.15
CA MET A 13 -13.68 0.24 22.30
C MET A 13 -12.46 -0.52 21.76
N VAL A 14 -11.44 0.20 21.27
CA VAL A 14 -10.18 -0.41 20.81
C VAL A 14 -9.49 -1.14 21.97
N PHE A 15 -9.40 -0.52 23.15
CA PHE A 15 -8.81 -1.13 24.33
C PHE A 15 -9.58 -2.39 24.78
N LEU A 16 -10.90 -2.35 24.82
CA LEU A 16 -11.75 -3.50 25.16
C LEU A 16 -11.62 -4.63 24.14
N LEU A 17 -11.49 -4.29 22.85
CA LEU A 17 -11.27 -5.28 21.79
C LEU A 17 -9.88 -5.93 21.93
N PHE A 18 -8.84 -5.18 22.28
CA PHE A 18 -7.54 -5.74 22.61
C PHE A 18 -7.57 -6.63 23.87
N ASN A 19 -8.31 -6.24 24.91
CA ASN A 19 -8.43 -7.04 26.14
C ASN A 19 -9.23 -8.33 25.92
N THR A 20 -10.30 -8.29 25.12
CA THR A 20 -11.08 -9.49 24.79
C THR A 20 -10.29 -10.45 23.92
N LEU A 21 -9.48 -9.96 22.96
CA LEU A 21 -8.54 -10.79 22.21
C LEU A 21 -7.45 -11.38 23.11
N ALA A 22 -6.92 -10.61 24.06
CA ALA A 22 -5.94 -11.10 25.03
C ALA A 22 -6.52 -12.18 25.95
N TYR A 23 -7.80 -12.04 26.34
CA TYR A 23 -8.51 -13.03 27.16
C TYR A 23 -8.84 -14.30 26.36
N ALA A 24 -9.28 -14.17 25.11
CA ALA A 24 -9.56 -15.32 24.25
C ALA A 24 -8.30 -16.12 23.88
N ALA A 25 -7.12 -15.49 23.90
CA ALA A 25 -5.84 -16.17 23.73
C ALA A 25 -5.42 -17.01 24.94
N GLN A 26 -6.13 -16.91 26.06
CA GLN A 26 -5.96 -17.77 27.22
C GLN A 26 -6.66 -19.12 26.97
N GLU A 27 -6.18 -19.85 25.96
CA GLU A 27 -6.62 -21.21 25.68
C GLU A 27 -6.22 -22.11 26.86
N GLY A 28 -7.15 -22.99 27.27
CA GLY A 28 -7.13 -23.64 28.58
C GLY A 28 -5.83 -24.36 28.90
N ASP A 29 -5.49 -24.39 30.19
CA ASP A 29 -4.33 -25.05 30.82
C ASP A 29 -4.33 -26.59 30.62
N ALA A 30 -4.45 -27.07 29.37
CA ALA A 30 -3.97 -28.39 29.03
C ALA A 30 -2.46 -28.36 29.29
N GLU A 31 -1.99 -29.19 30.24
CA GLU A 31 -0.59 -29.28 30.69
C GLU A 31 0.36 -28.86 29.58
N ALA A 32 0.85 -27.61 29.66
CA ALA A 32 1.72 -27.09 28.65
C ALA A 32 3.01 -27.90 28.71
N ASP A 33 3.18 -28.81 27.75
CA ASP A 33 4.44 -29.48 27.50
C ASP A 33 5.53 -28.43 27.62
N PRO A 34 6.56 -28.64 28.47
CA PRO A 34 7.62 -27.65 28.62
C PRO A 34 8.17 -27.31 27.24
N VAL A 35 8.13 -26.01 26.90
CA VAL A 35 8.54 -25.48 25.59
C VAL A 35 9.93 -25.96 25.19
N CYS A 36 10.75 -26.26 26.20
CA CYS A 36 12.04 -26.90 26.10
C CYS A 36 11.96 -28.38 26.53
N SER A 37 11.41 -29.24 25.67
CA SER A 37 11.66 -30.68 25.82
C SER A 37 13.14 -30.95 25.49
N SER A 38 13.81 -31.75 26.33
CA SER A 38 15.24 -32.07 26.15
C SER A 38 15.51 -32.60 24.75
N GLU A 39 16.54 -32.06 24.09
CA GLU A 39 16.96 -32.48 22.74
C GLU A 39 16.99 -34.01 22.65
N GLY A 40 16.30 -34.57 21.65
CA GLY A 40 16.45 -35.98 21.29
C GLY A 40 17.92 -36.27 20.97
N THR A 41 18.36 -37.51 21.19
CA THR A 41 19.74 -37.91 20.90
C THR A 41 20.09 -37.60 19.43
N LYS A 42 21.37 -37.31 19.13
CA LYS A 42 21.86 -37.00 17.75
C LYS A 42 21.36 -37.99 16.69
N GLU A 43 21.10 -39.23 17.08
CA GLU A 43 20.60 -40.31 16.24
C GLU A 43 19.13 -40.16 15.81
N GLN A 44 18.29 -39.46 16.59
CA GLN A 44 16.87 -39.24 16.26
C GLN A 44 16.64 -38.05 15.30
N GLY A 45 17.72 -37.39 14.86
CA GLY A 45 17.63 -36.18 14.06
C GLY A 45 17.20 -34.99 14.93
N CYS A 46 17.86 -33.85 14.74
CA CYS A 46 17.54 -32.65 15.49
C CYS A 46 16.25 -32.00 14.96
N SER A 47 15.09 -32.62 15.20
CA SER A 47 13.78 -32.04 14.86
C SER A 47 13.41 -30.95 15.87
N ILE A 48 12.86 -29.83 15.39
CA ILE A 48 12.23 -28.81 16.24
C ILE A 48 10.72 -28.96 16.10
N LYS A 49 10.02 -29.13 17.22
CA LYS A 49 8.55 -29.28 17.25
C LYS A 49 7.85 -27.92 17.04
N GLY A 50 7.77 -27.37 15.82
CA GLY A 50 7.16 -26.06 15.55
C GLY A 50 5.72 -25.92 16.09
N ASN A 51 5.22 -24.70 16.36
CA ASN A 51 3.80 -24.54 16.74
C ASN A 51 2.92 -24.48 15.48
N SER A 52 2.06 -25.50 15.28
CA SER A 52 1.21 -25.61 14.11
C SER A 52 0.09 -24.56 14.05
N ASP A 53 -0.27 -23.93 15.16
CA ASP A 53 -1.32 -22.90 15.16
C ASP A 53 -0.77 -21.53 14.72
N TYR A 54 0.54 -21.31 14.86
CA TYR A 54 1.16 -20.05 14.46
C TYR A 54 1.49 -20.00 12.96
N TYR A 55 2.02 -21.10 12.43
CA TYR A 55 2.50 -21.18 11.05
C TYR A 55 2.39 -22.61 10.50
N GLY A 56 1.40 -23.36 10.96
CA GLY A 56 1.03 -24.66 10.39
C GLY A 56 0.73 -24.60 8.91
N PHE A 57 0.54 -25.77 8.32
CA PHE A 57 0.25 -25.92 6.90
C PHE A 57 -0.95 -25.05 6.47
N GLY A 58 -2.05 -25.08 7.23
CA GLY A 58 -3.25 -24.29 6.90
C GLY A 58 -3.01 -22.78 6.96
N VAL A 59 -2.30 -22.31 8.00
CA VAL A 59 -1.94 -20.88 8.14
C VAL A 59 -1.07 -20.42 6.98
N ARG A 60 0.00 -21.16 6.67
CA ARG A 60 0.94 -20.81 5.59
C ARG A 60 0.24 -20.80 4.24
N VAL A 61 -0.45 -21.88 3.86
CA VAL A 61 -1.17 -21.96 2.58
C VAL A 61 -2.27 -20.90 2.48
N GLY A 62 -2.98 -20.63 3.58
CA GLY A 62 -3.95 -19.53 3.65
C GLY A 62 -3.32 -18.17 3.37
N ILE A 63 -2.18 -17.87 4.00
CA ILE A 63 -1.44 -16.63 3.75
C ILE A 63 -0.87 -16.58 2.31
N TYR A 64 -0.35 -17.69 1.80
CA TYR A 64 0.21 -17.77 0.45
C TYR A 64 -0.85 -17.55 -0.63
N THR A 65 -1.99 -18.22 -0.50
CA THR A 65 -3.13 -18.03 -1.39
C THR A 65 -3.64 -16.60 -1.29
N GLN A 66 -3.74 -16.04 -0.09
CA GLN A 66 -4.12 -14.65 0.12
C GLN A 66 -3.11 -13.66 -0.52
N TRP A 67 -1.81 -13.98 -0.50
CA TRP A 67 -0.81 -13.17 -1.19
C TRP A 67 -1.02 -13.15 -2.70
N MET A 68 -1.29 -14.32 -3.27
CA MET A 68 -1.62 -14.45 -4.69
C MET A 68 -2.94 -13.75 -5.03
N THR A 69 -3.99 -13.91 -4.22
CA THR A 69 -5.28 -13.21 -4.37
C THR A 69 -5.07 -11.72 -4.50
N SER A 70 -4.29 -11.15 -3.59
CA SER A 70 -4.04 -9.71 -3.56
C SER A 70 -3.20 -9.26 -4.75
N TRP A 71 -2.21 -10.05 -5.18
CA TRP A 71 -1.44 -9.75 -6.38
C TRP A 71 -2.30 -9.78 -7.64
N VAL A 72 -3.20 -10.77 -7.78
CA VAL A 72 -4.14 -10.85 -8.91
C VAL A 72 -5.12 -9.69 -8.87
N ALA A 73 -5.76 -9.42 -7.73
CA ALA A 73 -6.70 -8.31 -7.58
C ALA A 73 -6.02 -6.97 -7.93
N ASN A 74 -4.82 -6.76 -7.41
CA ASN A 74 -4.05 -5.54 -7.67
C ASN A 74 -3.64 -5.37 -9.13
N ASN A 75 -3.51 -6.45 -9.90
CA ASN A 75 -3.15 -6.35 -11.31
C ASN A 75 -4.34 -6.27 -12.26
N PHE A 76 -5.47 -6.89 -11.89
CA PHE A 76 -6.55 -7.15 -12.83
C PHE A 76 -7.93 -6.66 -12.36
N LEU A 77 -8.16 -6.48 -11.05
CA LEU A 77 -9.48 -6.20 -10.48
C LEU A 77 -9.42 -5.13 -9.39
N CYS A 78 -9.51 -3.86 -9.79
CA CYS A 78 -9.48 -2.71 -8.88
C CYS A 78 -10.47 -2.82 -7.71
N GLU A 79 -11.68 -3.26 -8.02
CA GLU A 79 -12.82 -3.34 -7.10
C GLU A 79 -12.58 -4.30 -5.93
N GLU A 80 -11.79 -5.36 -6.15
CA GLU A 80 -11.55 -6.41 -5.14
C GLU A 80 -10.31 -6.11 -4.27
N ILE A 81 -9.51 -5.08 -4.62
CA ILE A 81 -8.29 -4.72 -3.89
C ILE A 81 -8.59 -4.35 -2.44
N ILE A 82 -9.65 -3.57 -2.22
CA ILE A 82 -9.98 -3.04 -0.89
C ILE A 82 -10.27 -4.18 0.08
N GLY A 83 -11.16 -5.11 -0.28
CA GLY A 83 -11.49 -6.27 0.55
C GLY A 83 -10.29 -7.20 0.80
N SER A 84 -9.45 -7.39 -0.23
CA SER A 84 -8.22 -8.17 -0.08
C SER A 84 -7.25 -7.55 0.92
N LEU A 85 -7.10 -6.22 0.92
CA LEU A 85 -6.22 -5.50 1.84
C LEU A 85 -6.73 -5.50 3.28
N GLU A 86 -8.03 -5.42 3.50
CA GLU A 86 -8.62 -5.53 4.84
C GLU A 86 -8.34 -6.92 5.42
N THR A 87 -8.59 -7.96 4.64
CA THR A 87 -8.27 -9.35 5.02
C THR A 87 -6.79 -9.52 5.36
N ASN A 88 -5.88 -8.94 4.55
CA ASN A 88 -4.44 -8.95 4.84
C ASN A 88 -4.09 -8.21 6.12
N SER A 89 -4.77 -7.09 6.39
CA SER A 89 -4.54 -6.31 7.61
C SER A 89 -4.92 -7.12 8.84
N ILE A 90 -6.01 -7.89 8.77
CA ILE A 90 -6.47 -8.77 9.84
C ILE A 90 -5.45 -9.90 10.08
N PHE A 91 -5.02 -10.61 9.02
CA PHE A 91 -3.99 -11.64 9.18
C PHE A 91 -2.70 -11.09 9.76
N LEU A 92 -2.26 -9.94 9.26
CA LEU A 92 -1.03 -9.34 9.72
C LEU A 92 -1.11 -8.87 11.18
N LEU A 93 -2.26 -8.30 11.58
CA LEU A 93 -2.52 -7.95 12.97
C LEU A 93 -2.48 -9.19 13.86
N ALA A 94 -3.15 -10.27 13.46
CA ALA A 94 -3.16 -11.53 14.22
C ALA A 94 -1.74 -12.09 14.40
N LEU A 95 -0.95 -12.20 13.33
CA LEU A 95 0.43 -12.68 13.40
C LEU A 95 1.31 -11.80 14.30
N PHE A 96 1.20 -10.48 14.17
CA PHE A 96 1.96 -9.55 15.00
C PHE A 96 1.53 -9.64 16.46
N SER A 97 0.23 -9.68 16.75
CA SER A 97 -0.30 -9.85 18.10
C SER A 97 0.20 -11.14 18.74
N THR A 98 0.17 -12.26 18.03
CA THR A 98 0.72 -13.54 18.52
C THR A 98 2.19 -13.38 18.89
N VAL A 99 3.04 -12.91 17.96
CA VAL A 99 4.47 -12.75 18.23
C VAL A 99 4.72 -11.80 19.40
N PHE A 100 4.05 -10.65 19.41
CA PHE A 100 4.24 -9.65 20.46
C PHE A 100 3.85 -10.19 21.82
N PHE A 101 2.65 -10.77 21.95
CA PHE A 101 2.12 -11.22 23.23
C PHE A 101 2.89 -12.42 23.80
N TYR A 102 3.30 -13.35 22.95
CA TYR A 102 4.09 -14.50 23.38
C TYR A 102 5.57 -14.15 23.59
N SER A 103 6.11 -13.11 22.93
CA SER A 103 7.47 -12.63 23.23
C SER A 103 7.58 -11.96 24.61
N LEU A 104 6.47 -11.44 25.14
CA LEU A 104 6.42 -10.92 26.51
C LEU A 104 6.40 -12.03 27.56
N GLN A 105 6.09 -13.26 27.17
CA GLN A 105 6.08 -14.45 28.02
C GLN A 105 7.32 -15.27 27.67
N GLU A 106 8.49 -14.87 28.19
CA GLU A 106 9.84 -15.31 27.76
C GLU A 106 10.00 -16.83 27.53
N ASP A 107 9.25 -17.65 28.27
CA ASP A 107 9.30 -19.12 28.20
C ASP A 107 8.29 -19.76 27.24
N LYS A 108 7.37 -18.99 26.63
CA LYS A 108 6.26 -19.51 25.81
C LYS A 108 6.49 -19.45 24.31
N ILE A 109 7.54 -18.78 23.84
CA ILE A 109 7.86 -18.69 22.41
C ILE A 109 9.31 -18.99 22.15
N ARG A 110 9.53 -19.76 21.09
CA ARG A 110 10.88 -20.08 20.64
C ARG A 110 11.35 -19.07 19.60
N VAL A 111 12.67 -18.93 19.48
CA VAL A 111 13.31 -18.03 18.52
C VAL A 111 12.86 -18.36 17.10
N VAL A 112 12.74 -19.65 16.79
CA VAL A 112 12.31 -20.09 15.46
C VAL A 112 10.85 -19.78 15.16
N ASP A 113 9.96 -19.82 16.17
CA ASP A 113 8.56 -19.44 15.99
C ASP A 113 8.48 -17.95 15.63
N VAL A 114 9.20 -17.10 16.38
CA VAL A 114 9.31 -15.66 16.08
C VAL A 114 9.91 -15.42 14.69
N LEU A 115 10.96 -16.16 14.33
CA LEU A 115 11.64 -16.02 13.03
C LEU A 115 10.68 -16.28 11.88
N VAL A 116 9.93 -17.38 11.91
CA VAL A 116 9.01 -17.77 10.83
C VAL A 116 7.83 -16.80 10.75
N ILE A 117 7.23 -16.43 11.89
CA ILE A 117 6.13 -15.46 11.88
C ILE A 117 6.61 -14.09 11.41
N HIS A 118 7.82 -13.67 11.79
CA HIS A 118 8.41 -12.44 11.30
C HIS A 118 8.65 -12.49 9.78
N GLN A 119 9.09 -13.63 9.23
CA GLN A 119 9.20 -13.82 7.77
C GLN A 119 7.84 -13.72 7.08
N LEU A 120 6.77 -14.28 7.65
CA LEU A 120 5.40 -14.10 7.15
C LEU A 120 5.00 -12.61 7.14
N CYS A 121 5.26 -11.88 8.23
CA CYS A 121 4.99 -10.44 8.29
C CYS A 121 5.80 -9.63 7.27
N ILE A 122 7.09 -9.96 7.07
CA ILE A 122 7.95 -9.36 6.02
C ILE A 122 7.41 -9.68 4.63
N GLY A 123 6.89 -10.88 4.42
CA GLY A 123 6.18 -11.28 3.21
C GLY A 123 5.08 -10.29 2.86
N PHE A 124 4.18 -9.98 3.80
CA PHE A 124 3.12 -8.98 3.61
C PHE A 124 3.67 -7.57 3.32
N LEU A 125 4.69 -7.13 4.06
CA LEU A 125 5.28 -5.79 3.99
C LEU A 125 5.79 -5.42 2.60
N PHE A 126 6.54 -6.32 1.96
CA PHE A 126 7.20 -6.03 0.68
C PHE A 126 6.43 -6.53 -0.53
N SER A 127 5.45 -7.42 -0.37
CA SER A 127 4.59 -7.85 -1.47
C SER A 127 3.40 -6.91 -1.67
N ILE A 128 2.38 -7.02 -0.82
CA ILE A 128 1.03 -6.54 -1.09
C ILE A 128 0.73 -5.23 -0.38
N MET A 129 1.16 -5.15 0.86
CA MET A 129 0.91 -4.01 1.73
C MET A 129 1.99 -2.93 1.55
N SER A 130 2.93 -3.20 0.66
CA SER A 130 3.85 -2.20 0.17
C SER A 130 3.01 -1.05 -0.41
N LEU A 131 3.31 0.19 -0.02
CA LEU A 131 2.60 1.38 -0.52
C LEU A 131 2.61 1.45 -2.07
N TRP A 132 3.54 0.72 -2.69
CA TRP A 132 3.67 0.48 -4.12
C TRP A 132 2.55 -0.38 -4.67
N GLY A 133 2.33 -1.56 -4.09
CA GLY A 133 1.28 -2.49 -4.49
C GLY A 133 -0.06 -1.76 -4.58
N TYR A 134 -0.45 -1.10 -3.49
CA TYR A 134 -1.72 -0.36 -3.37
C TYR A 134 -1.93 0.73 -4.45
N ARG A 135 -0.86 1.30 -5.02
CA ARG A 135 -0.92 2.39 -6.01
C ARG A 135 -1.05 1.95 -7.45
N THR A 136 -0.59 0.76 -7.78
CA THR A 136 -0.37 0.37 -9.18
C THR A 136 -1.64 0.40 -10.04
N MET A 137 -2.77 -0.15 -9.59
CA MET A 137 -4.00 -0.21 -10.40
C MET A 137 -4.69 1.15 -10.54
N TYR A 138 -4.99 1.82 -9.42
CA TYR A 138 -5.67 3.13 -9.44
C TYR A 138 -4.88 4.19 -10.22
N TYR A 139 -3.54 4.14 -10.17
CA TYR A 139 -2.74 5.04 -11.00
C TYR A 139 -2.85 4.74 -12.50
N LYS A 140 -3.10 3.48 -12.89
CA LYS A 140 -3.29 3.11 -14.30
C LYS A 140 -4.64 3.58 -14.82
N THR A 141 -5.72 3.45 -14.04
CA THR A 141 -7.09 3.80 -14.44
C THR A 141 -7.38 5.28 -14.30
N GLU A 142 -6.99 5.90 -13.19
CA GLU A 142 -7.34 7.28 -12.84
C GLU A 142 -6.16 8.26 -12.96
N GLY A 143 -4.95 7.77 -13.26
CA GLY A 143 -3.76 8.61 -13.31
C GLY A 143 -3.37 9.15 -11.93
N PRO A 144 -2.81 10.37 -11.84
CA PRO A 144 -2.49 11.01 -10.56
C PRO A 144 -3.68 11.14 -9.60
N GLY A 145 -4.90 11.24 -10.15
CA GLY A 145 -6.15 11.35 -9.38
C GLY A 145 -6.44 10.14 -8.50
N GLY A 146 -5.89 8.96 -8.83
CA GLY A 146 -5.99 7.75 -8.01
C GLY A 146 -5.49 7.95 -6.57
N ARG A 147 -4.65 8.96 -6.32
CA ARG A 147 -4.18 9.37 -4.98
C ARG A 147 -5.32 9.68 -4.00
N ARG A 148 -6.52 10.02 -4.46
CA ARG A 148 -7.68 10.33 -3.61
C ARG A 148 -8.19 9.13 -2.83
N HIS A 149 -7.96 7.92 -3.35
CA HIS A 149 -8.28 6.67 -2.63
C HIS A 149 -7.28 6.35 -1.49
N PHE A 150 -6.30 7.24 -1.26
CA PHE A 150 -5.27 7.11 -0.23
C PHE A 150 -5.51 8.16 0.86
N GLY A 151 -5.62 7.69 2.10
CA GLY A 151 -5.88 8.57 3.26
C GLY A 151 -7.10 8.15 4.08
N GLY A 152 -7.81 7.09 3.67
CA GLY A 152 -8.80 6.46 4.54
C GLY A 152 -8.17 5.90 5.82
N PHE A 153 -8.99 5.72 6.86
CA PHE A 153 -8.58 5.17 8.16
C PHE A 153 -7.79 3.85 8.03
N GLY A 154 -8.21 2.95 7.14
CA GLY A 154 -7.52 1.69 6.89
C GLY A 154 -6.07 1.84 6.42
N THR A 155 -5.75 2.90 5.66
CA THR A 155 -4.37 3.18 5.25
C THR A 155 -3.51 3.56 6.46
N HIS A 156 -4.01 4.43 7.33
CA HIS A 156 -3.30 4.82 8.55
C HIS A 156 -3.09 3.63 9.50
N PHE A 157 -4.13 2.82 9.70
CA PHE A 157 -4.04 1.61 10.52
C PHE A 157 -2.94 0.67 10.02
N ARG A 158 -2.92 0.36 8.72
CA ARG A 158 -1.87 -0.47 8.11
C ARG A 158 -0.49 0.13 8.31
N LEU A 159 -0.35 1.44 8.15
CA LEU A 159 0.92 2.14 8.29
C LEU A 159 1.46 2.06 9.73
N ILE A 160 0.59 2.21 10.73
CA ILE A 160 0.93 1.99 12.14
C ILE A 160 1.34 0.54 12.36
N LEU A 161 0.55 -0.43 11.88
CA LEU A 161 0.84 -1.85 12.03
C LEU A 161 2.19 -2.23 11.41
N MET A 162 2.52 -1.71 10.22
CA MET A 162 3.83 -1.91 9.58
C MET A 162 4.97 -1.29 10.38
N SER A 163 4.74 -0.12 10.97
CA SER A 163 5.72 0.52 11.84
C SER A 163 6.00 -0.33 13.08
N MET A 164 4.95 -0.89 13.70
CA MET A 164 5.10 -1.78 14.86
C MET A 164 5.89 -3.05 14.53
N ILE A 165 5.55 -3.71 13.41
CA ILE A 165 6.22 -4.95 12.96
C ILE A 165 7.71 -4.70 12.66
N THR A 166 8.03 -3.60 11.99
CA THR A 166 9.42 -3.28 11.63
C THR A 166 10.24 -2.86 12.85
N LEU A 167 9.66 -2.09 13.78
CA LEU A 167 10.30 -1.79 15.08
C LEU A 167 10.55 -3.06 15.90
N TYR A 168 9.58 -3.98 15.94
CA TYR A 168 9.76 -5.28 16.56
C TYR A 168 10.87 -6.09 15.86
N GLY A 169 10.94 -6.05 14.52
CA GLY A 169 12.02 -6.66 13.76
C GLY A 169 13.40 -6.12 14.15
N VAL A 170 13.54 -4.80 14.32
CA VAL A 170 14.80 -4.19 14.80
C VAL A 170 15.18 -4.76 16.17
N TRP A 171 14.25 -4.81 17.11
CA TRP A 171 14.49 -5.41 18.42
C TRP A 171 14.88 -6.90 18.32
N PHE A 172 14.15 -7.67 17.51
CA PHE A 172 14.36 -9.11 17.37
C PHE A 172 15.78 -9.42 16.88
N TRP A 173 16.23 -8.75 15.81
CA TRP A 173 17.56 -8.97 15.24
C TRP A 173 18.70 -8.37 16.07
N ALA A 174 18.44 -7.25 16.77
CA ALA A 174 19.43 -6.62 17.64
C ALA A 174 19.65 -7.39 18.94
N LYS A 175 18.57 -7.79 19.61
CA LYS A 175 18.61 -8.36 20.98
C LYS A 175 17.69 -9.56 21.19
N GLY A 176 16.56 -9.65 20.49
CA GLY A 176 15.56 -10.69 20.71
C GLY A 176 16.11 -12.11 20.57
N ILE A 177 16.97 -12.39 19.59
CA ILE A 177 17.64 -13.70 19.43
C ILE A 177 18.48 -14.07 20.67
N ASP A 178 19.04 -13.05 21.35
CA ASP A 178 19.90 -13.26 22.52
C ASP A 178 19.09 -13.45 23.81
N VAL A 179 17.93 -12.81 23.90
CA VAL A 179 17.03 -12.80 25.08
C VAL A 179 16.04 -13.94 25.09
N LEU A 180 15.50 -14.31 23.93
CA LEU A 180 14.53 -15.39 23.81
C LEU A 180 15.18 -16.75 24.14
N SER A 181 14.33 -17.69 24.57
CA SER A 181 14.71 -18.98 25.15
C SER A 181 15.94 -19.64 24.47
N PRO A 182 16.99 -19.99 25.24
CA PRO A 182 18.23 -20.58 24.71
C PRO A 182 18.04 -21.99 24.15
N CYS A 183 16.87 -22.60 24.29
CA CYS A 183 16.57 -23.98 23.90
C CYS A 183 16.72 -24.23 22.38
N ASP A 184 16.64 -23.19 21.55
CA ASP A 184 16.83 -23.28 20.10
C ASP A 184 18.30 -23.21 19.65
N ARG A 185 19.25 -22.92 20.55
CA ARG A 185 20.66 -22.67 20.16
C ARG A 185 21.47 -23.91 19.81
N ARG A 186 20.88 -25.10 19.94
CA ARG A 186 21.37 -26.45 19.55
C ARG A 186 22.76 -26.48 18.92
N LYS A 187 23.79 -26.28 19.74
CA LYS A 187 25.18 -26.16 19.27
C LYS A 187 25.65 -27.45 18.61
N ASP A 188 25.16 -28.57 19.12
CA ASP A 188 25.42 -29.92 18.63
C ASP A 188 24.72 -30.24 17.30
N CYS A 189 23.69 -29.49 16.93
CA CYS A 189 22.88 -29.70 15.72
C CYS A 189 23.18 -28.68 14.61
N GLY A 190 24.27 -27.92 14.74
CA GLY A 190 24.67 -26.90 13.77
C GLY A 190 23.90 -25.57 13.86
N GLY A 191 23.15 -25.37 14.95
CA GLY A 191 22.39 -24.17 15.27
C GLY A 191 21.14 -23.95 14.43
N LEU A 192 20.37 -22.92 14.78
CA LEU A 192 19.18 -22.50 14.04
C LEU A 192 19.58 -21.97 12.65
N LYS A 193 18.93 -22.48 11.61
CA LYS A 193 19.18 -22.08 10.22
C LYS A 193 18.01 -21.27 9.65
N THR A 194 18.31 -20.32 8.79
CA THR A 194 17.32 -19.56 8.01
C THR A 194 17.72 -19.56 6.55
N PHE A 195 16.75 -19.46 5.66
CA PHE A 195 17.00 -19.35 4.22
C PHE A 195 16.82 -17.90 3.75
N PHE A 196 17.86 -17.36 3.11
CA PHE A 196 17.75 -16.09 2.37
C PHE A 196 18.01 -16.35 0.88
N LEU A 197 19.28 -16.40 0.45
CA LEU A 197 19.68 -16.91 -0.86
C LEU A 197 20.34 -18.30 -0.78
N GLY A 198 20.55 -18.76 0.45
CA GLY A 198 21.11 -20.05 0.80
C GLY A 198 20.89 -20.29 2.30
N PRO A 199 21.23 -21.50 2.79
CA PRO A 199 21.15 -21.82 4.20
C PRO A 199 22.17 -20.98 4.98
N MET A 200 21.69 -20.18 5.93
CA MET A 200 22.52 -19.35 6.80
C MET A 200 22.22 -19.65 8.26
N ARG A 201 23.24 -19.60 9.11
CA ARG A 201 23.03 -19.68 10.56
C ARG A 201 22.43 -18.37 11.05
N VAL A 202 21.37 -18.45 11.84
CA VAL A 202 20.67 -17.26 12.40
C VAL A 202 21.59 -16.50 13.35
N GLU A 203 22.44 -17.21 14.10
CA GLU A 203 23.42 -16.62 15.01
C GLU A 203 24.64 -15.99 14.31
N SER A 204 24.83 -16.25 13.01
CA SER A 204 25.93 -15.65 12.26
C SER A 204 25.80 -14.12 12.26
N TRP A 205 26.89 -13.42 12.58
CA TRP A 205 26.94 -11.96 12.59
C TRP A 205 26.54 -11.37 11.23
N VAL A 206 26.90 -12.03 10.12
CA VAL A 206 26.54 -11.59 8.77
C VAL A 206 25.02 -11.65 8.57
N THR A 207 24.38 -12.75 8.96
CA THR A 207 22.93 -12.93 8.85
C THR A 207 22.19 -11.91 9.71
N ARG A 208 22.62 -11.74 10.97
CA ARG A 208 22.03 -10.77 11.90
C ARG A 208 22.21 -9.36 11.37
N GLY A 209 23.40 -9.01 10.89
CA GLY A 209 23.71 -7.68 10.35
C GLY A 209 22.86 -7.32 9.14
N ILE A 210 22.70 -8.24 8.17
CA ILE A 210 21.87 -8.02 6.98
C ILE A 210 20.40 -7.81 7.37
N ASN A 211 19.84 -8.72 8.17
CA ASN A 211 18.42 -8.62 8.55
C ASN A 211 18.16 -7.41 9.46
N LEU A 212 19.07 -7.08 10.37
CA LEU A 212 19.00 -5.86 11.18
C LEU A 212 19.02 -4.60 10.31
N ALA A 213 19.91 -4.54 9.31
CA ALA A 213 19.98 -3.42 8.38
C ALA A 213 18.66 -3.26 7.60
N ILE A 214 18.11 -4.36 7.08
CA ILE A 214 16.80 -4.37 6.39
C ILE A 214 15.70 -3.90 7.34
N ALA A 215 15.68 -4.38 8.58
CA ALA A 215 14.70 -4.00 9.59
C ALA A 215 14.79 -2.50 9.94
N ILE A 216 16.00 -1.95 10.11
CA ILE A 216 16.22 -0.53 10.39
C ILE A 216 15.75 0.34 9.23
N VAL A 217 16.14 0.00 8.00
CA VAL A 217 15.72 0.75 6.79
C VAL A 217 14.19 0.73 6.67
N SER A 218 13.58 -0.43 6.89
CA SER A 218 12.12 -0.58 6.85
C SER A 218 11.44 0.22 7.96
N ALA A 219 11.95 0.16 9.19
CA ALA A 219 11.41 0.90 10.33
C ALA A 219 11.50 2.40 10.11
N LEU A 220 12.62 2.92 9.62
CA LEU A 220 12.77 4.34 9.27
C LEU A 220 11.78 4.75 8.18
N TYR A 221 11.64 3.95 7.12
CA TYR A 221 10.69 4.22 6.05
C TYR A 221 9.25 4.31 6.57
N TYR A 222 8.78 3.30 7.29
CA TYR A 222 7.39 3.27 7.78
C TYR A 222 7.15 4.28 8.92
N ALA A 223 8.13 4.53 9.80
CA ALA A 223 8.01 5.54 10.85
C ALA A 223 7.88 6.96 10.28
N VAL A 224 8.71 7.32 9.29
CA VAL A 224 8.61 8.63 8.62
C VAL A 224 7.24 8.77 7.94
N MET A 225 6.81 7.73 7.23
CA MET A 225 5.48 7.69 6.61
C MET A 225 4.36 7.85 7.65
N ALA A 226 4.48 7.23 8.83
CA ALA A 226 3.50 7.28 9.91
C ALA A 226 3.42 8.69 10.51
N ILE A 227 4.59 9.30 10.77
CA ILE A 227 4.70 10.65 11.31
C ILE A 227 4.07 11.67 10.35
N VAL A 228 4.43 11.60 9.07
CA VAL A 228 3.84 12.47 8.04
C VAL A 228 2.33 12.29 8.00
N ALA A 229 1.85 11.05 7.92
CA ALA A 229 0.43 10.76 7.85
C ALA A 229 -0.31 11.24 9.12
N GLY A 230 0.33 11.13 10.29
CA GLY A 230 -0.16 11.66 11.56
C GLY A 230 -0.24 13.19 11.57
N ILE A 231 0.80 13.88 11.13
CA ILE A 231 0.81 15.36 11.00
C ILE A 231 -0.29 15.81 10.05
N ALA A 232 -0.40 15.19 8.88
CA ALA A 232 -1.45 15.50 7.91
C ALA A 232 -2.85 15.29 8.50
N GLY A 233 -3.06 14.20 9.25
CA GLY A 233 -4.30 13.93 9.95
C GLY A 233 -4.63 14.96 11.04
N ILE A 234 -3.63 15.34 11.86
CA ILE A 234 -3.79 16.36 12.91
C ILE A 234 -4.14 17.72 12.30
N VAL A 235 -3.44 18.14 11.24
CA VAL A 235 -3.71 19.40 10.53
C VAL A 235 -5.12 19.39 9.94
N TYR A 236 -5.54 18.28 9.34
CA TYR A 236 -6.89 18.10 8.82
C TYR A 236 -7.94 18.26 9.94
N VAL A 237 -7.78 17.58 11.07
CA VAL A 237 -8.71 17.66 12.21
C VAL A 237 -8.73 19.06 12.81
N ALA A 238 -7.58 19.68 13.04
CA ALA A 238 -7.48 21.01 13.62
C ALA A 238 -8.15 22.09 12.75
N ARG A 239 -8.01 21.97 11.42
CA ARG A 239 -8.68 22.87 10.46
C ARG A 239 -10.19 22.64 10.45
N LYS A 240 -10.63 21.39 10.37
CA LYS A 240 -12.05 21.01 10.46
C LYS A 240 -12.69 21.54 11.75
N TRP A 241 -11.96 21.48 12.85
CA TRP A 241 -12.41 22.02 14.13
C TRP A 241 -12.52 23.56 14.13
N SER A 242 -11.62 24.24 13.40
CA SER A 242 -11.55 25.70 13.37
C SER A 242 -12.67 26.39 12.59
N ARG A 243 -13.56 25.64 11.90
CA ARG A 243 -14.68 26.15 11.07
C ARG A 243 -14.33 27.27 10.08
N LYS A 244 -13.05 27.49 9.77
CA LYS A 244 -12.66 28.45 8.75
C LYS A 244 -13.02 27.84 7.39
N ALA A 245 -13.76 28.60 6.57
CA ALA A 245 -14.13 28.18 5.22
C ALA A 245 -12.85 27.74 4.48
N ASP A 246 -12.81 26.46 4.14
CA ASP A 246 -11.64 25.80 3.58
C ASP A 246 -11.45 26.25 2.13
N ASN A 247 -10.58 27.23 1.89
CA ASN A 247 -10.01 27.50 0.57
C ASN A 247 -8.97 26.39 0.24
N TRP A 248 -9.42 25.14 0.12
CA TRP A 248 -8.56 23.96 -0.09
C TRP A 248 -8.11 23.78 -1.55
N GLU A 249 -8.34 24.75 -2.43
CA GLU A 249 -7.90 24.71 -3.84
C GLU A 249 -6.40 24.39 -3.99
N LEU A 250 -5.56 24.71 -2.98
CA LEU A 250 -4.11 24.46 -3.03
C LEU A 250 -3.71 22.97 -2.99
N ILE A 251 -4.61 22.06 -2.57
CA ILE A 251 -4.37 20.61 -2.55
C ILE A 251 -5.28 19.87 -3.53
N GLU A 252 -6.16 20.58 -4.25
CA GLU A 252 -7.01 19.98 -5.26
C GLU A 252 -6.29 19.80 -6.62
N HIS A 253 -5.19 20.54 -6.86
CA HIS A 253 -4.38 20.43 -8.07
C HIS A 253 -2.89 20.04 -7.89
N PRO A 254 -2.52 19.04 -7.05
CA PRO A 254 -1.15 18.54 -6.97
C PRO A 254 -0.70 17.81 -8.26
N ASP A 255 -1.58 17.69 -9.24
CA ASP A 255 -1.45 16.80 -10.38
C ASP A 255 -0.78 17.43 -11.61
N ALA A 256 -0.71 18.76 -11.70
CA ALA A 256 -0.03 19.43 -12.81
C ALA A 256 1.49 19.19 -12.80
N ASP A 257 2.07 19.12 -11.60
CA ASP A 257 3.51 19.18 -11.38
C ASP A 257 4.23 17.82 -11.41
N VAL A 258 3.48 16.71 -11.29
CA VAL A 258 4.02 15.34 -11.33
C VAL A 258 3.37 14.55 -12.47
N SER A 259 3.29 15.15 -13.65
CA SER A 259 2.89 14.45 -14.86
C SER A 259 4.03 13.50 -15.31
N LEU A 260 3.98 12.27 -14.82
CA LEU A 260 4.73 11.16 -15.43
C LEU A 260 4.10 10.82 -16.78
N ASN A 261 4.93 10.49 -17.77
CA ASN A 261 4.40 10.09 -19.06
C ASN A 261 3.67 8.74 -18.92
N LYS A 262 2.54 8.53 -19.60
CA LYS A 262 1.74 7.28 -19.50
C LYS A 262 2.59 6.03 -19.74
N ARG A 263 3.55 6.12 -20.68
CA ARG A 263 4.51 5.05 -20.99
C ARG A 263 5.46 4.76 -19.82
N GLU A 264 6.02 5.80 -19.20
CA GLU A 264 6.90 5.65 -18.02
C GLU A 264 6.13 4.98 -16.88
N LEU A 265 4.91 5.46 -16.60
CA LEU A 265 4.06 4.91 -15.55
C LEU A 265 3.71 3.43 -15.80
N THR A 266 3.43 3.05 -17.04
CA THR A 266 3.16 1.66 -17.42
C THR A 266 4.38 0.76 -17.21
N VAL A 267 5.58 1.24 -17.58
CA VAL A 267 6.82 0.48 -17.35
C VAL A 267 7.05 0.27 -15.85
N TRP A 268 6.90 1.33 -15.05
CA TRP A 268 7.02 1.25 -13.59
C TRP A 268 6.01 0.29 -12.97
N TYR A 269 4.76 0.36 -13.43
CA TYR A 269 3.70 -0.57 -13.02
C TYR A 269 4.11 -2.03 -13.24
N ILE A 270 4.58 -2.36 -14.45
CA ILE A 270 5.00 -3.72 -14.80
C ILE A 270 6.18 -4.14 -13.93
N CYS A 271 7.21 -3.29 -13.80
CA CYS A 271 8.38 -3.58 -12.97
C CYS A 271 8.00 -3.84 -11.50
N LEU A 272 7.14 -3.01 -10.91
CA LEU A 272 6.68 -3.19 -9.53
C LEU A 272 5.83 -4.44 -9.36
N SER A 273 4.95 -4.74 -10.31
CA SER A 273 4.14 -5.95 -10.28
C SER A 273 5.00 -7.22 -10.36
N CYS A 274 5.99 -7.25 -11.26
CA CYS A 274 6.96 -8.34 -11.36
C CYS A 274 7.82 -8.47 -10.10
N PHE A 275 8.27 -7.33 -9.53
CA PHE A 275 9.01 -7.32 -8.28
C PHE A 275 8.17 -7.87 -7.12
N ASN A 276 6.91 -7.47 -7.01
CA ASN A 276 5.99 -7.97 -5.99
C ASN A 276 5.77 -9.48 -6.14
N LEU A 277 5.57 -9.98 -7.37
CA LEU A 277 5.44 -11.42 -7.63
C LEU A 277 6.72 -12.17 -7.25
N PHE A 278 7.87 -11.67 -7.66
CA PHE A 278 9.17 -12.22 -7.29
C PHE A 278 9.32 -12.29 -5.77
N TRP A 279 8.97 -11.22 -5.06
CA TRP A 279 9.05 -11.17 -3.62
C TRP A 279 8.11 -12.16 -2.94
N ILE A 280 6.87 -12.31 -3.44
CA ILE A 280 5.92 -13.31 -2.94
C ILE A 280 6.52 -14.71 -3.04
N VAL A 281 7.02 -15.09 -4.22
CA VAL A 281 7.64 -16.40 -4.44
C VAL A 281 8.87 -16.59 -3.56
N PHE A 282 9.73 -15.56 -3.48
CA PHE A 282 10.91 -15.57 -2.63
C PHE A 282 10.56 -15.76 -1.15
N ALA A 283 9.54 -15.07 -0.64
CA ALA A 283 9.09 -15.20 0.74
C ALA A 283 8.53 -16.61 1.03
N MET A 284 7.73 -17.18 0.11
CA MET A 284 7.25 -18.56 0.23
C MET A 284 8.43 -19.54 0.32
N LEU A 285 9.37 -19.46 -0.62
CA LEU A 285 10.56 -20.32 -0.63
C LEU A 285 11.41 -20.14 0.63
N SER A 286 11.63 -18.91 1.08
CA SER A 286 12.38 -18.60 2.29
C SER A 286 11.77 -19.25 3.53
N ILE A 287 10.44 -19.21 3.67
CA ILE A 287 9.74 -19.84 4.79
C ILE A 287 9.82 -21.36 4.70
N GLU A 288 9.48 -21.95 3.54
CA GLU A 288 9.49 -23.41 3.35
C GLU A 288 10.89 -24.01 3.57
N PHE A 289 11.92 -23.37 3.02
CA PHE A 289 13.29 -23.81 3.25
C PHE A 289 13.73 -23.59 4.70
N THR A 290 13.33 -22.50 5.35
CA THR A 290 13.63 -22.30 6.78
C THR A 290 13.02 -23.42 7.63
N LEU A 291 11.78 -23.84 7.34
CA LEU A 291 11.12 -24.94 8.06
C LEU A 291 11.78 -26.30 7.78
N ASN A 292 12.12 -26.56 6.52
CA ASN A 292 12.77 -27.81 6.11
C ASN A 292 14.21 -27.92 6.68
N LEU A 293 14.98 -26.83 6.65
CA LEU A 293 16.35 -26.78 7.18
C LEU A 293 16.42 -27.03 8.70
N ASN A 294 15.32 -26.79 9.41
CA ASN A 294 15.20 -27.04 10.85
C ASN A 294 14.39 -28.31 11.19
N HIS A 295 14.08 -29.14 10.18
CA HIS A 295 13.38 -30.43 10.34
C HIS A 295 12.07 -30.32 11.13
N MET A 296 11.26 -29.30 10.82
CA MET A 296 9.96 -29.06 11.46
C MET A 296 8.85 -29.91 10.87
N GLY A 297 9.02 -31.23 10.92
CA GLY A 297 8.12 -32.21 10.29
C GLY A 297 6.67 -32.06 10.74
N ASN A 298 6.44 -31.72 12.01
CA ASN A 298 5.09 -31.58 12.57
C ASN A 298 4.30 -30.40 11.98
N VAL A 299 4.99 -29.38 11.44
CA VAL A 299 4.39 -28.22 10.77
C VAL A 299 4.33 -28.42 9.25
N LEU A 300 5.25 -29.23 8.70
CA LEU A 300 5.35 -29.53 7.27
C LEU A 300 4.32 -30.57 6.80
N VAL A 301 4.02 -31.58 7.62
CA VAL A 301 3.14 -32.69 7.22
C VAL A 301 1.67 -32.32 7.40
N SER A 302 0.84 -32.69 6.41
CA SER A 302 -0.61 -32.40 6.32
C SER A 302 -1.48 -33.07 7.39
N SER A 303 -0.93 -33.99 8.19
CA SER A 303 -1.63 -34.75 9.23
C SER A 303 -2.25 -33.89 10.34
N ALA A 304 -1.95 -32.59 10.38
CA ALA A 304 -2.30 -31.68 11.45
C ALA A 304 -3.24 -30.52 11.03
N THR A 305 -4.03 -30.64 9.95
CA THR A 305 -5.10 -29.65 9.66
C THR A 305 -6.26 -29.66 10.67
N ALA A 306 -6.09 -30.32 11.82
CA ALA A 306 -7.14 -30.55 12.80
C ALA A 306 -7.51 -29.33 13.68
N GLY A 307 -6.74 -28.23 13.63
CA GLY A 307 -6.98 -27.04 14.46
C GLY A 307 -7.79 -25.95 13.76
N ALA A 308 -8.72 -25.30 14.48
CA ALA A 308 -9.45 -24.13 13.99
C ALA A 308 -8.51 -23.00 13.57
N GLY A 309 -7.40 -22.82 14.30
CA GLY A 309 -6.34 -21.84 13.97
C GLY A 309 -5.69 -22.04 12.60
N GLN A 310 -5.72 -23.27 12.06
CA GLN A 310 -5.20 -23.57 10.72
C GLN A 310 -6.30 -23.57 9.65
N LEU A 311 -7.48 -24.09 9.98
CA LEU A 311 -8.59 -24.19 9.04
C LEU A 311 -9.13 -22.81 8.63
N ILE A 312 -9.24 -21.87 9.56
CA ILE A 312 -9.81 -20.54 9.30
C ILE A 312 -8.95 -19.77 8.27
N PRO A 313 -7.63 -19.58 8.47
CA PRO A 313 -6.81 -18.89 7.48
C PRO A 313 -6.77 -19.60 6.13
N LEU A 314 -6.72 -20.93 6.12
CA LEU A 314 -6.75 -21.74 4.90
C LEU A 314 -8.03 -21.47 4.10
N ALA A 315 -9.19 -21.57 4.75
CA ALA A 315 -10.49 -21.35 4.12
C ALA A 315 -10.61 -19.92 3.57
N ILE A 316 -10.25 -18.91 4.37
CA ILE A 316 -10.29 -17.50 3.96
C ILE A 316 -9.39 -17.27 2.74
N GLY A 317 -8.15 -17.76 2.76
CA GLY A 317 -7.20 -17.57 1.65
C GLY A 317 -7.64 -18.25 0.36
N VAL A 318 -8.08 -19.52 0.44
CA VAL A 318 -8.52 -20.31 -0.72
C VAL A 318 -9.82 -19.74 -1.31
N ILE A 319 -10.83 -19.45 -0.48
CA ILE A 319 -12.12 -18.91 -0.96
C ILE A 319 -11.90 -17.54 -1.60
N SER A 320 -11.06 -16.69 -1.00
CA SER A 320 -10.75 -15.37 -1.57
C SER A 320 -10.05 -15.49 -2.94
N LEU A 321 -9.12 -16.44 -3.09
CA LEU A 321 -8.45 -16.69 -4.37
C LEU A 321 -9.44 -17.17 -5.43
N VAL A 322 -10.28 -18.15 -5.10
CA VAL A 322 -11.31 -18.69 -6.01
C VAL A 322 -12.27 -17.58 -6.44
N ARG A 323 -12.73 -16.75 -5.51
CA ARG A 323 -13.60 -15.60 -5.80
C ARG A 323 -12.94 -14.63 -6.79
N VAL A 324 -11.70 -14.21 -6.54
CA VAL A 324 -10.99 -13.27 -7.41
C VAL A 324 -10.74 -13.86 -8.80
N LEU A 325 -10.38 -15.15 -8.88
CA LEU A 325 -10.22 -15.84 -10.16
C LEU A 325 -11.55 -15.99 -10.92
N TYR A 326 -12.66 -16.24 -10.20
CA TYR A 326 -13.99 -16.31 -10.79
C TYR A 326 -14.43 -14.97 -11.38
N VAL A 327 -14.29 -13.87 -10.62
CA VAL A 327 -14.60 -12.51 -11.11
C VAL A 327 -13.72 -12.14 -12.30
N LEU A 328 -12.44 -12.52 -12.27
CA LEU A 328 -11.51 -12.31 -13.38
C LEU A 328 -11.94 -13.08 -14.64
N ALA A 329 -12.30 -14.36 -14.47
CA ALA A 329 -12.80 -15.20 -15.54
C ALA A 329 -14.10 -14.64 -16.14
N GLN A 330 -15.04 -14.18 -15.30
CA GLN A 330 -16.28 -13.56 -15.76
C GLN A 330 -16.03 -12.29 -16.61
N LYS A 331 -14.99 -11.50 -16.31
CA LYS A 331 -14.63 -10.30 -17.11
C LYS A 331 -13.97 -10.64 -18.45
N HIS A 332 -13.22 -11.74 -18.55
CA HIS A 332 -12.43 -12.08 -19.77
C HIS A 332 -13.08 -13.12 -20.68
N VAL A 333 -13.90 -13.99 -20.11
CA VAL A 333 -14.52 -15.10 -20.82
C VAL A 333 -15.94 -14.69 -21.20
N SER A 334 -16.14 -14.32 -22.46
CA SER A 334 -17.42 -13.81 -22.96
C SER A 334 -18.59 -14.78 -22.78
N TRP A 335 -18.37 -16.10 -22.74
CA TRP A 335 -19.44 -17.07 -22.46
C TRP A 335 -19.86 -17.11 -20.98
N LEU A 336 -18.97 -16.72 -20.06
CA LEU A 336 -19.28 -16.59 -18.62
C LEU A 336 -19.90 -15.24 -18.28
N ARG A 337 -19.78 -14.26 -19.18
CA ARG A 337 -20.56 -13.02 -19.13
C ARG A 337 -22.01 -13.40 -19.41
N LYS A 338 -22.65 -13.90 -18.35
CA LYS A 338 -24.00 -14.41 -18.35
C LYS A 338 -24.91 -13.38 -19.03
N LYS A 339 -25.85 -13.92 -19.79
CA LYS A 339 -26.83 -13.28 -20.65
C LYS A 339 -27.87 -12.48 -19.84
N ASP A 340 -27.43 -11.74 -18.82
CA ASP A 340 -28.28 -10.96 -17.93
C ASP A 340 -28.82 -9.70 -18.65
N ASP A 341 -28.36 -9.41 -19.87
CA ASP A 341 -28.88 -8.33 -20.73
C ASP A 341 -30.17 -8.73 -21.49
N ASP A 342 -30.64 -9.99 -21.41
CA ASP A 342 -31.84 -10.45 -22.14
C ASP A 342 -33.14 -10.43 -21.30
N ASP A 343 -33.09 -10.16 -19.98
CA ASP A 343 -34.28 -10.10 -19.11
C ASP A 343 -34.82 -8.67 -18.88
N ASP A 344 -34.22 -7.64 -19.51
CA ASP A 344 -34.80 -6.28 -19.63
C ASP A 344 -35.88 -6.19 -20.74
N CYS A 345 -36.42 -7.33 -21.19
CA CYS A 345 -37.62 -7.38 -22.05
C CYS A 345 -38.92 -6.99 -21.32
N CYS A 346 -38.87 -6.72 -20.02
CA CYS A 346 -40.00 -6.19 -19.26
C CYS A 346 -39.69 -4.79 -18.76
N ASN A 347 -39.64 -3.82 -19.67
CA ASN A 347 -40.02 -2.44 -19.36
C ASN A 347 -41.45 -2.49 -18.81
N PRO A 348 -41.72 -2.31 -17.49
CA PRO A 348 -43.06 -2.00 -17.10
C PRO A 348 -43.31 -0.60 -17.64
N SER A 349 -44.17 -0.51 -18.64
CA SER A 349 -44.82 0.73 -19.01
C SER A 349 -45.21 1.48 -17.75
N SER A 350 -44.76 2.73 -17.62
CA SER A 350 -45.53 3.81 -17.00
C SER A 350 -46.34 3.41 -15.75
N GLY A 351 -45.67 3.37 -14.61
CA GLY A 351 -46.32 3.18 -13.32
C GLY A 351 -45.65 4.06 -12.27
N GLU A 352 -46.04 5.32 -12.22
CA GLU A 352 -45.75 6.25 -11.14
C GLU A 352 -46.12 5.64 -9.78
N GLY A 353 -45.16 5.63 -8.86
CA GLY A 353 -45.42 5.56 -7.42
C GLY A 353 -45.33 4.18 -6.78
N ALA A 354 -44.16 3.85 -6.21
CA ALA A 354 -44.03 3.20 -4.91
C ALA A 354 -42.55 3.01 -4.56
N ASP A 355 -42.00 3.96 -3.78
CA ASP A 355 -40.75 3.79 -3.06
C ASP A 355 -40.91 2.65 -2.04
N THR A 356 -40.47 1.44 -2.39
CA THR A 356 -40.26 0.38 -1.39
C THR A 356 -38.91 -0.30 -1.60
N ALA A 357 -38.11 -0.18 -0.54
CA ALA A 357 -36.73 -0.57 -0.44
C ALA A 357 -36.51 -2.08 -0.57
N ILE A 358 -35.40 -2.47 -1.21
CA ILE A 358 -34.74 -3.74 -0.95
C ILE A 358 -33.30 -3.44 -0.53
N GLY A 359 -33.05 -3.63 0.77
CA GLY A 359 -31.75 -3.50 1.40
C GLY A 359 -30.86 -4.72 1.12
N GLY A 360 -29.67 -4.47 0.59
CA GLY A 360 -28.55 -5.41 0.53
C GLY A 360 -27.44 -4.97 1.49
N LEU A 361 -27.04 -5.89 2.36
CA LEU A 361 -26.01 -5.84 3.42
C LEU A 361 -25.09 -4.60 3.40
N GLY A 362 -25.44 -3.65 4.27
CA GLY A 362 -24.79 -2.36 4.38
C GLY A 362 -23.46 -2.39 5.13
N LEU A 363 -22.44 -1.86 4.44
CA LEU A 363 -21.47 -0.91 4.99
C LEU A 363 -21.17 0.09 3.88
N ASN A 364 -22.06 1.06 3.67
CA ASN A 364 -21.87 2.15 2.72
C ASN A 364 -21.53 3.42 3.51
N PRO A 365 -20.25 3.84 3.61
CA PRO A 365 -19.88 4.93 4.51
C PRO A 365 -19.81 6.26 3.76
N TYR A 366 -20.83 6.66 3.00
CA TYR A 366 -21.00 8.07 2.62
C TYR A 366 -22.49 8.42 2.42
N PRO A 367 -23.05 9.38 3.18
CA PRO A 367 -24.29 10.01 2.79
C PRO A 367 -24.01 10.86 1.55
N SER A 368 -24.63 10.50 0.43
CA SER A 368 -24.73 11.37 -0.74
C SER A 368 -25.49 12.63 -0.33
N ALA A 369 -24.74 13.72 -0.13
CA ALA A 369 -25.30 15.03 0.15
C ALA A 369 -26.12 15.51 -1.07
N PHE A 370 -27.38 15.83 -0.80
CA PHE A 370 -28.29 16.67 -1.59
C PHE A 370 -28.63 16.20 -3.01
N LYS A 371 -29.65 15.34 -3.10
CA LYS A 371 -30.60 15.34 -4.23
C LYS A 371 -31.50 16.56 -4.06
N MET A 372 -31.24 17.60 -4.87
CA MET A 372 -32.15 18.73 -5.03
C MET A 372 -33.36 18.25 -5.86
N GLY A 373 -34.56 18.62 -5.42
CA GLY A 373 -35.84 18.08 -5.89
C GLY A 373 -36.09 18.22 -7.40
N SER A 374 -36.85 17.27 -7.91
CA SER A 374 -37.32 17.21 -9.29
C SER A 374 -38.45 18.20 -9.55
N ALA A 375 -38.30 18.91 -10.67
CA ALA A 375 -39.29 19.43 -11.61
C ALA A 375 -40.77 19.50 -11.18
N GLY A 376 -41.19 20.70 -10.81
CA GLY A 376 -42.43 21.32 -11.26
C GLY A 376 -42.09 22.75 -11.67
N ASP A 377 -42.53 23.17 -12.86
CA ASP A 377 -42.29 24.47 -13.52
C ASP A 377 -40.87 24.75 -14.05
N GLN A 378 -40.68 24.43 -15.32
CA GLN A 378 -39.44 24.67 -16.07
C GLN A 378 -39.60 25.76 -17.16
N ASP A 379 -40.49 26.74 -16.99
CA ASP A 379 -40.71 27.82 -17.97
C ASP A 379 -40.68 29.27 -17.40
N GLN A 380 -40.22 29.50 -16.15
CA GLN A 380 -40.19 30.87 -15.58
C GLN A 380 -38.85 31.35 -14.94
N ILE A 381 -37.72 30.71 -15.21
CA ILE A 381 -36.42 31.16 -14.67
C ILE A 381 -35.40 31.36 -15.80
N ALA A 382 -35.64 32.36 -16.65
CA ALA A 382 -34.66 32.83 -17.63
C ALA A 382 -34.47 34.37 -17.66
N VAL A 383 -35.06 35.14 -16.72
CA VAL A 383 -35.08 36.62 -16.81
C VAL A 383 -34.64 37.35 -15.53
N PHE A 384 -33.82 36.75 -14.66
CA PHE A 384 -33.22 37.47 -13.52
C PHE A 384 -31.72 37.21 -13.34
N GLY A 385 -30.96 37.42 -14.43
CA GLY A 385 -29.50 37.20 -14.47
C GLY A 385 -28.69 38.34 -15.09
N THR A 386 -29.12 39.60 -14.96
CA THR A 386 -28.33 40.76 -15.42
C THR A 386 -28.36 41.91 -14.44
N LEU A 387 -27.75 41.74 -13.25
CA LEU A 387 -27.27 42.88 -12.47
C LEU A 387 -26.16 42.45 -11.52
N ASN A 388 -25.03 43.16 -11.62
CA ASN A 388 -23.83 43.09 -10.78
C ASN A 388 -23.00 41.80 -10.88
N ARG A 389 -22.43 41.56 -12.07
CA ARG A 389 -21.18 40.80 -12.17
C ARG A 389 -20.06 41.63 -11.52
N PRO A 390 -19.44 41.20 -10.41
CA PRO A 390 -18.24 41.85 -9.91
C PRO A 390 -17.17 41.83 -11.01
N GLN A 391 -16.42 42.93 -11.13
CA GLN A 391 -15.38 43.10 -12.14
C GLN A 391 -14.57 41.81 -12.28
N THR A 392 -14.62 41.24 -13.49
CA THR A 392 -13.69 40.20 -13.92
C THR A 392 -12.29 40.71 -13.65
N LEU A 393 -11.65 40.15 -12.62
CA LEU A 393 -10.22 40.27 -12.41
C LEU A 393 -9.54 40.03 -13.76
N PRO A 394 -8.59 40.87 -14.17
CA PRO A 394 -7.93 40.73 -15.46
C PRO A 394 -7.45 39.30 -15.59
N ALA A 395 -7.82 38.64 -16.70
CA ALA A 395 -7.26 37.37 -17.06
C ALA A 395 -5.74 37.50 -16.93
N VAL A 396 -5.18 36.91 -15.88
CA VAL A 396 -3.74 36.83 -15.69
C VAL A 396 -3.30 35.98 -16.84
N SER A 397 -2.90 36.63 -17.94
CA SER A 397 -2.24 36.01 -19.07
C SER A 397 -1.15 35.16 -18.47
N ALA A 398 -1.37 33.84 -18.49
CA ALA A 398 -0.43 32.84 -18.01
C ALA A 398 0.83 33.03 -18.84
N ARG A 399 1.69 33.91 -18.36
CA ARG A 399 2.93 34.32 -19.01
C ARG A 399 3.70 33.01 -19.10
N GLY A 400 3.84 32.50 -20.32
CA GLY A 400 4.43 31.20 -20.64
C GLY A 400 5.90 31.14 -20.27
N GLY A 401 6.20 31.22 -18.97
CA GLY A 401 7.46 30.81 -18.42
C GLY A 401 7.59 29.34 -18.77
N ARG A 402 8.59 29.00 -19.59
CA ARG A 402 9.05 27.63 -19.79
C ARG A 402 9.23 27.03 -18.40
N GLN A 403 8.27 26.24 -17.93
CA GLN A 403 8.44 25.45 -16.72
C GLN A 403 9.61 24.52 -16.99
N GLU A 404 10.71 24.77 -16.27
CA GLU A 404 11.91 23.96 -16.33
C GLU A 404 11.52 22.55 -15.90
N ARG A 405 11.57 21.59 -16.84
CA ARG A 405 11.12 20.22 -16.57
C ARG A 405 11.98 19.64 -15.45
N ARG A 406 11.35 19.33 -14.31
CA ARG A 406 11.99 18.63 -13.19
C ARG A 406 12.67 17.34 -13.68
N SER A 407 13.83 17.01 -13.10
CA SER A 407 14.57 15.81 -13.45
C SER A 407 13.72 14.54 -13.25
N LEU A 408 13.96 13.51 -14.08
CA LEU A 408 13.23 12.23 -13.96
C LEU A 408 13.41 11.61 -12.57
N ALA A 409 14.62 11.66 -12.02
CA ALA A 409 14.91 11.14 -10.68
C ALA A 409 14.07 11.83 -9.60
N HIS A 410 13.89 13.16 -9.69
CA HIS A 410 13.05 13.90 -8.73
C HIS A 410 11.57 13.55 -8.87
N ARG A 411 11.07 13.41 -10.11
CA ARG A 411 9.68 12.96 -10.35
C ARG A 411 9.44 11.55 -9.81
N VAL A 412 10.42 10.65 -10.01
CA VAL A 412 10.39 9.30 -9.45
C VAL A 412 10.43 9.35 -7.93
N LEU A 413 11.30 10.16 -7.33
CA LEU A 413 11.39 10.33 -5.87
C LEU A 413 10.08 10.84 -5.26
N LEU A 414 9.42 11.81 -5.89
CA LEU A 414 8.12 12.32 -5.45
C LEU A 414 6.99 11.30 -5.64
N ALA A 415 7.03 10.49 -6.71
CA ALA A 415 6.13 9.36 -6.84
C ALA A 415 6.38 8.30 -5.76
N TRP A 416 7.65 8.13 -5.38
CA TRP A 416 8.13 7.17 -4.40
C TRP A 416 7.79 7.55 -2.96
N LEU A 417 7.89 8.84 -2.66
CA LEU A 417 7.70 9.42 -1.36
C LEU A 417 6.74 10.61 -1.50
N PRO A 418 5.42 10.39 -1.69
CA PRO A 418 4.48 11.49 -1.96
C PRO A 418 4.41 12.52 -0.84
N TRP A 419 4.79 12.12 0.37
CA TRP A 419 4.94 13.02 1.51
C TRP A 419 6.01 14.09 1.31
N LEU A 420 7.02 13.85 0.47
CA LEU A 420 7.99 14.88 0.13
C LEU A 420 7.30 16.11 -0.45
N ASN A 421 6.22 15.93 -1.23
CA ASN A 421 5.44 17.02 -1.81
C ASN A 421 4.80 17.96 -0.77
N MET A 422 4.72 17.56 0.50
CA MET A 422 4.28 18.44 1.58
C MET A 422 5.33 19.49 1.95
N PHE A 423 6.61 19.22 1.67
CA PHE A 423 7.69 20.14 1.99
C PHE A 423 7.96 21.09 0.82
N GLU A 424 8.03 22.40 1.10
CA GLU A 424 8.28 23.44 0.09
C GLU A 424 9.63 23.24 -0.63
N TRP A 425 10.67 22.82 0.09
CA TRP A 425 11.99 22.54 -0.51
C TRP A 425 11.94 21.45 -1.58
N SER A 426 10.95 20.55 -1.55
CA SER A 426 10.80 19.51 -2.58
C SER A 426 10.17 20.05 -3.87
N LYS A 427 9.46 21.18 -3.78
CA LYS A 427 8.79 21.85 -4.90
C LYS A 427 9.78 22.71 -5.68
N GLU A 428 10.71 23.33 -4.95
CA GLU A 428 11.90 23.94 -5.51
C GLU A 428 12.77 22.82 -6.05
N SER A 429 12.89 22.72 -7.38
CA SER A 429 13.64 21.63 -7.99
C SER A 429 15.04 21.59 -7.37
N LEU A 430 15.51 20.40 -6.96
CA LEU A 430 16.93 20.08 -6.82
C LEU A 430 17.57 20.30 -8.20
N SER A 431 17.78 21.56 -8.56
CA SER A 431 18.39 21.90 -9.82
C SER A 431 19.81 21.35 -9.73
N PRO A 432 20.32 20.73 -10.81
CA PRO A 432 21.70 20.25 -10.83
C PRO A 432 22.71 21.33 -10.43
N LYS A 433 22.36 22.62 -10.53
CA LYS A 433 23.16 23.75 -10.06
C LYS A 433 23.30 23.80 -8.54
N ALA A 434 22.23 23.61 -7.77
CA ALA A 434 22.30 23.62 -6.30
C ALA A 434 23.15 22.45 -5.75
N ILE A 435 23.08 21.27 -6.37
CA ILE A 435 23.92 20.11 -6.03
C ILE A 435 25.38 20.36 -6.45
N ARG A 436 25.60 20.96 -7.63
CA ARG A 436 26.95 21.31 -8.09
C ARG A 436 27.59 22.38 -7.20
N GLU A 437 26.84 23.39 -6.78
CA GLU A 437 27.32 24.46 -5.90
C GLU A 437 27.63 23.91 -4.49
N THR A 438 26.79 23.03 -3.93
CA THR A 438 27.08 22.39 -2.63
C THR A 438 28.25 21.40 -2.66
N MET A 439 28.48 20.69 -3.78
CA MET A 439 29.69 19.87 -3.95
C MET A 439 30.96 20.70 -4.14
N ILE A 440 30.88 21.91 -4.70
CA ILE A 440 32.04 22.80 -4.85
C ILE A 440 32.52 23.33 -3.48
N PHE A 441 31.62 23.52 -2.51
CA PHE A 441 32.02 23.90 -1.15
C PHE A 441 32.67 22.77 -0.35
N ALA A 442 32.56 21.51 -0.78
CA ALA A 442 33.22 20.38 -0.12
C ALA A 442 34.71 20.22 -0.50
N ASN A 443 35.23 20.97 -1.48
CA ASN A 443 36.58 20.77 -2.02
C ASN A 443 37.61 21.88 -1.68
N ASN A 444 37.28 22.83 -0.81
CA ASN A 444 38.19 23.94 -0.47
C ASN A 444 38.92 23.82 0.89
N ASN A 445 38.85 22.68 1.59
CA ASN A 445 39.65 22.44 2.80
C ASN A 445 40.96 21.70 2.51
N THR A 446 41.79 22.24 1.63
CA THR A 446 43.21 21.89 1.61
C THR A 446 44.08 23.14 1.67
N LYS A 447 44.91 23.15 2.71
CA LYS A 447 46.05 24.03 3.03
C LYS A 447 45.74 25.27 3.84
N GLU A 448 45.76 25.07 5.16
CA GLU A 448 46.61 25.90 6.00
C GLU A 448 47.53 24.96 6.78
N LYS A 449 48.81 25.00 6.41
CA LYS A 449 49.92 24.41 7.17
C LYS A 449 50.16 25.36 8.34
N ASP A 450 50.26 24.81 9.54
CA ASP A 450 51.13 25.35 10.57
C ASP A 450 51.65 24.21 11.45
N THR A 451 52.72 24.53 12.14
CA THR A 451 53.92 23.75 12.42
C THR A 451 53.90 22.93 13.72
N GLU A 452 54.82 21.96 13.76
CA GLU A 452 55.46 21.37 14.96
C GLU A 452 54.62 20.58 15.97
N ALA A 453 54.79 19.25 15.94
CA ALA A 453 55.31 18.48 17.08
C ALA A 453 55.62 17.05 16.61
N GLY A 454 56.84 16.59 16.88
CA GLY A 454 57.34 15.29 16.47
C GLY A 454 56.65 14.12 17.17
N PHE A 455 56.47 13.05 16.42
CA PHE A 455 56.43 11.69 16.98
C PHE A 455 56.92 10.71 15.91
N GLU A 456 58.12 10.17 16.12
CA GLU A 456 58.66 9.05 15.36
C GLU A 456 57.89 7.76 15.69
N VAL A 457 57.37 7.06 14.68
CA VAL A 457 57.14 5.62 14.76
C VAL A 457 57.52 4.97 13.43
N MET A 458 58.29 3.90 13.55
CA MET A 458 58.97 3.19 12.48
C MET A 458 58.05 2.49 11.46
N GLY A 459 58.41 2.65 10.18
CA GLY A 459 58.74 1.52 9.31
C GLY A 459 57.62 0.65 8.74
N VAL A 460 57.12 0.99 7.55
CA VAL A 460 56.61 -0.01 6.58
C VAL A 460 57.11 0.33 5.18
N LYS A 461 57.91 -0.60 4.66
CA LYS A 461 58.63 -0.58 3.37
C LYS A 461 57.62 -0.72 2.22
N ARG A 462 57.43 0.32 1.39
CA ARG A 462 56.61 0.27 0.18
C ARG A 462 57.49 -0.03 -1.04
N ILE A 463 57.16 -1.12 -1.71
CA ILE A 463 57.81 -1.62 -2.94
C ILE A 463 57.53 -0.65 -4.10
N HIS A 464 58.60 -0.32 -4.80
CA HIS A 464 58.64 0.46 -6.03
C HIS A 464 58.24 -0.46 -7.21
N SER A 465 57.26 -0.06 -8.01
CA SER A 465 57.07 -0.60 -9.36
C SER A 465 56.93 0.57 -10.31
N GLY A 466 58.00 0.80 -11.07
CA GLY A 466 57.95 1.58 -12.29
C GLY A 466 57.79 0.63 -13.46
N MET A 467 56.94 0.98 -14.43
CA MET A 467 57.17 0.58 -15.81
C MET A 467 56.57 1.61 -16.76
N GLN A 468 57.47 2.17 -17.58
CA GLN A 468 57.20 3.03 -18.72
C GLN A 468 56.65 2.22 -19.91
N ASP A 469 55.58 2.72 -20.50
CA ASP A 469 55.52 3.25 -21.87
C ASP A 469 56.15 2.40 -23.01
N VAL A 470 55.33 1.78 -23.87
CA VAL A 470 55.59 1.67 -25.33
C VAL A 470 54.26 1.66 -26.12
N ARG A 471 54.30 2.47 -27.18
CA ARG A 471 53.33 2.88 -28.19
C ARG A 471 53.42 2.00 -29.46
N GLN A 472 52.29 1.70 -30.12
CA GLN A 472 52.06 1.59 -31.59
C GLN A 472 50.77 0.77 -31.84
N ARG A 473 49.70 1.22 -32.51
CA ARG A 473 49.50 1.73 -33.89
C ARG A 473 49.63 0.63 -34.95
N MET A 474 48.51 0.08 -35.41
CA MET A 474 48.25 -0.23 -36.83
C MET A 474 46.77 -0.54 -37.06
N GLY A 475 46.25 -0.06 -38.19
CA GLY A 475 44.97 -0.47 -38.77
C GLY A 475 45.18 -1.20 -40.09
N HIS A 476 44.03 -1.40 -40.76
CA HIS A 476 43.76 -1.91 -42.12
C HIS A 476 43.46 -3.41 -42.32
N ASN A 477 42.23 -3.61 -42.82
CA ASN A 477 41.78 -4.41 -43.96
C ASN A 477 42.36 -5.82 -44.15
N ARG A 478 41.48 -6.83 -44.29
CA ARG A 478 41.19 -7.44 -45.60
C ARG A 478 40.01 -8.42 -45.55
N ASP A 479 39.39 -8.49 -46.72
CA ASP A 479 38.21 -9.18 -47.22
C ASP A 479 38.21 -10.73 -47.23
N GLU A 480 36.99 -11.24 -47.49
CA GLU A 480 36.61 -12.48 -48.21
C GLU A 480 36.91 -13.84 -47.56
N SER A 481 36.11 -14.90 -47.68
CA SER A 481 34.76 -15.19 -48.19
C SER A 481 34.49 -16.70 -47.97
N THR A 482 33.41 -17.25 -48.54
CA THR A 482 32.92 -18.64 -48.59
C THR A 482 32.01 -19.09 -47.43
N THR A 483 30.67 -18.99 -47.55
CA THR A 483 29.65 -19.68 -48.39
C THR A 483 29.18 -21.01 -47.80
N THR A 484 27.89 -21.09 -47.44
CA THR A 484 26.93 -22.06 -48.02
C THR A 484 25.49 -21.62 -47.71
N ASP A 485 24.68 -21.69 -48.76
CA ASP A 485 23.29 -21.25 -48.92
C ASP A 485 22.24 -22.17 -48.28
N ASP A 486 21.05 -21.60 -48.03
CA ASP A 486 19.74 -21.94 -48.66
C ASP A 486 18.56 -21.53 -47.74
N SER A 487 17.76 -20.52 -48.13
CA SER A 487 16.44 -20.63 -48.81
C SER A 487 15.29 -20.89 -47.79
N SER A 488 14.17 -20.16 -47.69
CA SER A 488 13.42 -19.35 -48.67
C SER A 488 12.34 -18.46 -48.01
N THR A 489 12.18 -17.26 -48.58
CA THR A 489 10.97 -16.49 -48.95
C THR A 489 9.63 -16.59 -48.17
N ALA A 490 9.11 -15.43 -47.73
CA ALA A 490 7.82 -14.86 -48.21
C ALA A 490 7.58 -13.44 -47.63
N ALA A 491 7.44 -12.46 -48.52
CA ALA A 491 6.92 -11.12 -48.24
C ALA A 491 5.47 -11.03 -48.75
N LEU A 492 4.63 -10.16 -48.16
CA LEU A 492 3.85 -9.11 -48.86
C LEU A 492 2.80 -8.42 -47.96
N LEU A 493 2.99 -7.11 -47.81
CA LEU A 493 2.03 -5.98 -47.85
C LEU A 493 0.59 -6.11 -47.32
N ARG A 494 0.19 -5.15 -46.45
CA ARG A 494 -1.09 -4.42 -46.57
C ARG A 494 -1.06 -3.07 -45.83
N SER A 495 -1.52 -2.04 -46.53
CA SER A 495 -1.67 -0.63 -46.12
C SER A 495 -3.04 -0.34 -45.48
N PRO A 496 -3.27 0.81 -44.81
CA PRO A 496 -4.48 1.11 -44.03
C PRO A 496 -5.56 1.89 -44.80
N PRO A 497 -6.83 1.94 -44.33
CA PRO A 497 -7.90 2.66 -45.01
C PRO A 497 -8.01 4.14 -44.60
N GLN A 498 -8.43 4.96 -45.56
CA GLN A 498 -8.79 6.38 -45.43
C GLN A 498 -10.27 6.54 -45.03
N LEU A 499 -10.57 7.61 -44.28
CA LEU A 499 -11.93 8.03 -43.90
C LEU A 499 -12.34 9.29 -44.68
N LEU A 500 -13.59 9.32 -45.15
CA LEU A 500 -14.22 10.40 -45.92
C LEU A 500 -14.94 11.42 -45.01
N SER A 501 -15.00 12.67 -45.47
CA SER A 501 -15.63 13.82 -44.82
C SER A 501 -17.06 14.10 -45.32
N GLY A 502 -17.93 14.62 -44.44
CA GLY A 502 -18.92 15.61 -44.84
C GLY A 502 -20.31 15.49 -44.22
N GLN A 503 -20.64 16.39 -43.28
CA GLN A 503 -22.01 16.93 -43.17
C GLN A 503 -22.03 18.30 -42.46
N LYS A 504 -22.37 19.34 -43.24
CA LYS A 504 -22.89 20.66 -42.80
C LYS A 504 -24.37 20.44 -42.45
N GLY A 505 -24.98 21.02 -41.41
CA GLY A 505 -25.09 22.43 -41.04
C GLY A 505 -26.53 22.89 -41.31
N LEU A 506 -27.23 23.48 -40.33
CA LEU A 506 -28.47 24.25 -40.53
C LEU A 506 -28.74 25.15 -39.31
N MET A 507 -29.01 26.42 -39.59
CA MET A 507 -29.23 27.53 -38.65
C MET A 507 -30.65 28.10 -38.79
N ALA A 508 -31.13 28.70 -37.68
CA ALA A 508 -32.06 29.84 -37.56
C ALA A 508 -33.57 29.59 -37.83
N PRO A 509 -34.52 30.49 -37.43
CA PRO A 509 -34.35 31.82 -36.85
C PRO A 509 -35.29 32.22 -35.67
N THR A 510 -35.02 33.45 -35.22
CA THR A 510 -35.66 34.41 -34.31
C THR A 510 -37.17 34.66 -34.44
N GLY A 511 -37.81 35.02 -33.32
CA GLY A 511 -39.11 35.71 -33.24
C GLY A 511 -39.19 36.62 -32.01
N ALA A 512 -39.69 37.84 -32.21
CA ALA A 512 -39.84 38.93 -31.26
C ALA A 512 -41.27 38.99 -30.70
N ASP A 513 -41.44 39.69 -29.56
CA ASP A 513 -42.63 40.37 -28.98
C ASP A 513 -42.45 40.34 -27.44
N GLY A 514 -42.80 41.29 -26.58
CA GLY A 514 -43.61 42.51 -26.66
C GLY A 514 -44.37 42.67 -25.33
N VAL A 515 -43.89 43.55 -24.43
CA VAL A 515 -44.63 44.32 -23.39
C VAL A 515 -45.32 43.59 -22.21
N GLU A 516 -45.02 44.01 -20.98
CA GLU A 516 -45.94 44.57 -19.94
C GLU A 516 -45.39 44.31 -18.51
N MET A 517 -45.08 45.38 -17.75
CA MET A 517 -44.70 45.30 -16.34
C MET A 517 -45.86 45.79 -15.47
N ALA A 518 -46.24 44.99 -14.47
CA ALA A 518 -47.13 45.40 -13.39
C ALA A 518 -46.50 45.09 -12.02
N ASP A 519 -46.59 46.10 -11.14
CA ASP A 519 -46.23 46.15 -9.72
C ASP A 519 -46.79 45.00 -8.87
N ARG A 520 -45.99 44.45 -7.94
CA ARG A 520 -46.47 44.24 -6.56
C ARG A 520 -45.38 43.98 -5.51
N ARG A 521 -45.47 44.78 -4.44
CA ARG A 521 -44.78 44.75 -3.15
C ARG A 521 -45.16 43.57 -2.26
N GLN A 522 -44.27 43.33 -1.27
CA GLN A 522 -44.49 42.81 0.09
C GLN A 522 -44.90 41.33 0.17
N SER A 523 -44.56 40.53 1.18
CA SER A 523 -43.65 40.50 2.32
C SER A 523 -44.11 39.24 3.07
N MET A 524 -43.24 38.38 3.59
CA MET A 524 -43.60 37.57 4.77
C MET A 524 -42.37 36.86 5.34
N MET A 525 -41.95 37.34 6.51
CA MET A 525 -41.40 36.51 7.56
C MET A 525 -42.53 35.60 8.05
N ASP A 526 -42.21 34.34 8.36
CA ASP A 526 -42.74 33.78 9.61
C ASP A 526 -41.93 32.60 10.12
N SER A 527 -41.88 32.57 11.44
CA SER A 527 -41.11 31.72 12.33
C SER A 527 -42.07 30.94 13.22
N SER A 528 -41.83 29.64 13.41
CA SER A 528 -42.41 28.83 14.51
C SER A 528 -41.54 27.58 14.66
N ILE A 529 -40.74 27.39 15.73
CA ILE A 529 -41.12 27.05 17.12
C ILE A 529 -42.08 25.87 17.17
N TYR A 530 -41.58 24.72 17.64
CA TYR A 530 -42.39 23.60 18.10
C TYR A 530 -41.90 23.15 19.48
N ASP A 531 -42.80 23.26 20.45
CA ASP A 531 -42.74 22.69 21.79
C ASP A 531 -42.86 21.17 21.74
N GLY A 532 -42.19 20.52 22.69
CA GLY A 532 -42.36 19.10 22.98
C GLY A 532 -43.28 18.92 24.17
N ASP A 533 -44.03 17.83 24.18
CA ASP A 533 -44.71 17.33 25.37
C ASP A 533 -44.90 15.81 25.33
N GLY A 534 -44.72 15.22 26.52
CA GLY A 534 -45.48 14.06 27.00
C GLY A 534 -44.94 12.67 26.69
N TYR A 535 -44.54 11.93 27.73
CA TYR A 535 -45.31 10.76 28.20
C TYR A 535 -44.79 10.28 29.57
N ASP A 536 -45.69 10.33 30.56
CA ASP A 536 -45.57 9.72 31.88
C ASP A 536 -46.18 8.31 31.90
N GLY A 537 -45.45 7.38 32.53
CA GLY A 537 -45.90 6.55 33.67
C GLY A 537 -47.03 5.53 33.52
N TYR A 538 -46.74 4.26 33.86
CA TYR A 538 -47.63 3.41 34.69
C TYR A 538 -46.81 2.47 35.63
N PRO A 539 -47.37 2.00 36.77
CA PRO A 539 -46.61 1.49 37.90
C PRO A 539 -46.83 -0.01 38.25
N ARG A 540 -45.78 -0.58 38.85
CA ARG A 540 -45.69 -1.44 40.07
C ARG A 540 -46.55 -2.71 40.31
N GLN A 541 -45.84 -3.62 41.01
CA GLN A 541 -46.20 -4.81 41.82
C GLN A 541 -45.99 -6.16 41.09
N ARG A 542 -45.33 -7.17 41.67
CA ARG A 542 -45.03 -7.48 43.07
C ARG A 542 -43.71 -8.24 43.18
#